data_AF-A0A8C5MZC6-F1
#
_entry.id   AF-A0A8C5MZC6-F1
#
_cell.length_a   1.000
_cell.length_b   1.000
_cell.length_c   1.000
_cell.angle_alpha   90.00
_cell.angle_beta   90.00
_cell.angle_gamma   90.00
#
_symmetry.space_group_name_H-M   'P 1'
#
loop_
_entity.id
_entity.type
_entity.pdbx_description
1 polymer ?
#
loop_
_entity_poly.entity_id
_entity_poly.type
_entity_poly.pdbx_seq_one_letter_code
_entity_poly.pdbx_strand_id
1 'polypeptide(L)'
;MGDSSSKTRVSFEADENDNITVVKRIRLSDNVINRMREPSSPAPKPRTPPQSQYTPQPSPPLAKPLLAAEQAATEEERLKAKSFAKKLEEKERELKRQDEFHMDQLARLEERSAQFYKVTTEEYQKAAHPICADLQAQILQCYQQNPQQSFIDAPRWPTLLGRGG
;
A
#
# COMPACT_ATOMS: atom_id res chain seq x y z
N MET A 1 -15.66 14.35 -16.62
CA MET A 1 -14.47 13.49 -16.40
C MET A 1 -14.95 12.06 -16.48
N GLY A 2 -14.51 11.30 -17.48
CA GLY A 2 -15.12 10.02 -17.88
C GLY A 2 -14.62 8.82 -17.07
N ASP A 3 -15.55 8.11 -16.46
CA ASP A 3 -15.39 6.74 -15.95
C ASP A 3 -15.34 5.79 -17.16
N SER A 4 -14.19 5.16 -17.38
CA SER A 4 -14.03 4.02 -18.27
C SER A 4 -13.48 2.83 -17.47
N SER A 5 -14.27 2.32 -16.54
CA SER A 5 -13.95 1.14 -15.72
C SER A 5 -14.00 -0.17 -16.52
N SER A 6 -12.94 -0.45 -17.31
CA SER A 6 -12.72 -1.77 -17.92
C SER A 6 -12.36 -2.82 -16.86
N LYS A 7 -13.37 -3.56 -16.37
CA LYS A 7 -13.20 -4.69 -15.44
C LYS A 7 -12.42 -5.83 -16.11
N THR A 8 -11.11 -5.85 -15.93
CA THR A 8 -10.22 -6.90 -16.44
C THR A 8 -10.31 -8.13 -15.53
N ARG A 9 -10.69 -9.30 -16.05
CA ARG A 9 -10.66 -10.56 -15.30
C ARG A 9 -9.21 -11.04 -15.22
N VAL A 10 -8.66 -11.10 -14.01
CA VAL A 10 -7.31 -11.59 -13.71
C VAL A 10 -7.42 -12.95 -13.04
N SER A 11 -6.41 -13.79 -13.25
CA SER A 11 -6.31 -15.11 -12.61
C SER A 11 -5.03 -15.15 -11.81
N PHE A 12 -5.15 -15.66 -10.59
CA PHE A 12 -4.09 -15.71 -9.61
C PHE A 12 -3.64 -17.15 -9.49
N GLU A 13 -2.38 -17.40 -9.80
CA GLU A 13 -1.70 -18.67 -9.50
C GLU A 13 -0.53 -18.36 -8.57
N ALA A 14 -0.47 -19.09 -7.46
CA ALA A 14 0.63 -19.03 -6.51
C ALA A 14 1.65 -20.11 -6.88
N ASP A 15 2.92 -19.71 -6.95
CA ASP A 15 4.03 -20.64 -7.23
C ASP A 15 4.47 -21.42 -5.97
N GLU A 16 5.47 -22.29 -6.10
CA GLU A 16 6.04 -23.10 -5.01
C GLU A 16 6.71 -22.26 -3.91
N ASN A 17 6.98 -20.98 -4.18
CA ASN A 17 7.58 -20.02 -3.27
C ASN A 17 6.54 -19.04 -2.68
N ASP A 18 5.25 -19.35 -2.79
CA ASP A 18 4.13 -18.50 -2.35
C ASP A 18 4.11 -17.11 -3.04
N ASN A 19 4.79 -16.92 -4.17
CA ASN A 19 4.68 -15.69 -4.95
C ASN A 19 3.39 -15.70 -5.77
N ILE A 20 2.64 -14.60 -5.73
CA ILE A 20 1.42 -14.45 -6.51
C ILE A 20 1.78 -13.96 -7.91
N THR A 21 1.55 -14.80 -8.92
CA THR A 21 1.65 -14.41 -10.32
C THR A 21 0.28 -14.00 -10.87
N VAL A 22 0.24 -12.89 -11.59
CA VAL A 22 -1.00 -12.29 -12.10
C VAL A 22 -0.98 -12.36 -13.62
N VAL A 23 -1.76 -13.30 -14.19
CA VAL A 23 -1.81 -13.50 -15.63
C VAL A 23 -2.95 -12.68 -16.25
N LYS A 24 -2.61 -11.80 -17.18
CA LYS A 24 -3.57 -10.97 -17.92
C LYS A 24 -4.26 -11.82 -18.98
N ARG A 25 -5.54 -12.16 -18.78
CA ARG A 25 -6.30 -12.87 -19.82
C ARG A 25 -6.61 -11.95 -21.00
N ILE A 26 -6.40 -12.45 -22.20
CA ILE A 26 -6.79 -11.80 -23.45
C ILE A 26 -8.22 -12.25 -23.78
N ARG A 27 -9.13 -11.29 -23.99
CA ARG A 27 -10.48 -11.59 -24.49
C ARG A 27 -10.45 -11.58 -26.01
N LEU A 28 -10.83 -12.71 -26.62
CA LEU A 28 -11.07 -12.76 -28.06
C LEU A 28 -12.32 -11.93 -28.41
N SER A 29 -12.33 -11.34 -29.60
CA SER A 29 -13.49 -10.60 -30.11
C SER A 29 -14.60 -11.56 -30.54
N ASP A 30 -15.86 -11.08 -30.53
CA ASP A 30 -17.02 -11.89 -30.91
C ASP A 30 -16.91 -12.46 -32.33
N ASN A 31 -16.24 -11.74 -33.23
CA ASN A 31 -15.98 -12.21 -34.59
C ASN A 31 -15.03 -13.42 -34.63
N VAL A 32 -14.02 -13.46 -33.75
CA VAL A 32 -13.10 -14.61 -33.64
C VAL A 32 -13.81 -15.79 -32.98
N ILE A 33 -14.63 -15.52 -31.96
CA ILE A 33 -15.41 -16.55 -31.25
C ILE A 33 -16.41 -17.23 -32.19
N ASN A 34 -17.13 -16.47 -33.03
CA ASN A 34 -18.10 -17.05 -33.97
C ASN A 34 -17.44 -17.92 -35.04
N ARG A 35 -16.24 -17.54 -35.53
CA ARG A 35 -15.48 -18.34 -36.51
C ARG A 35 -14.88 -19.60 -35.90
N MET A 36 -14.52 -19.57 -34.62
CA MET A 36 -14.11 -20.78 -33.90
C MET A 36 -15.29 -21.71 -33.62
N ARG A 37 -16.51 -21.16 -33.54
CA ARG A 37 -17.74 -21.92 -33.29
C ARG A 37 -18.34 -22.54 -34.56
N GLU A 38 -18.18 -21.91 -35.72
CA GLU A 38 -18.66 -22.44 -37.01
C GLU A 38 -17.53 -23.10 -37.81
N PRO A 39 -17.55 -24.42 -38.04
CA PRO A 39 -16.64 -25.05 -38.99
C PRO A 39 -17.01 -24.59 -40.40
N SER A 40 -16.28 -23.60 -40.91
CA SER A 40 -16.42 -23.14 -42.30
C SER A 40 -16.08 -24.27 -43.28
N SER A 41 -17.09 -24.83 -43.92
CA SER A 41 -17.00 -25.27 -45.33
C SER A 41 -18.39 -25.37 -45.96
N PRO A 42 -18.56 -24.83 -47.17
CA PRO A 42 -19.50 -25.39 -48.11
C PRO A 42 -18.72 -26.07 -49.25
N ALA A 43 -18.73 -27.40 -49.27
CA ALA A 43 -18.45 -28.17 -50.49
C ALA A 43 -19.61 -27.98 -51.50
N PRO A 44 -19.36 -28.04 -52.82
CA PRO A 44 -20.37 -27.76 -53.85
C PRO A 44 -21.35 -28.94 -54.04
N LYS A 45 -22.63 -28.64 -54.25
CA LYS A 45 -23.71 -29.61 -54.57
C LYS A 45 -23.72 -29.97 -56.07
N PRO A 46 -24.24 -31.17 -56.46
CA PRO A 46 -25.52 -31.15 -57.21
C PRO A 46 -26.49 -32.34 -56.98
N ARG A 47 -27.79 -32.02 -57.13
CA ARG A 47 -28.98 -32.80 -57.62
C ARG A 47 -29.60 -33.96 -56.79
N THR A 48 -30.93 -33.99 -56.78
CA THR A 48 -31.93 -34.95 -56.21
C THR A 48 -32.77 -35.61 -57.34
N PRO A 49 -33.67 -36.63 -57.14
CA PRO A 49 -33.85 -37.72 -56.13
C PRO A 49 -34.13 -39.12 -56.82
N PRO A 50 -34.57 -40.25 -56.19
CA PRO A 50 -35.83 -40.45 -55.43
C PRO A 50 -35.69 -41.20 -54.08
N GLN A 51 -36.82 -41.23 -53.38
CA GLN A 51 -37.12 -41.64 -51.99
C GLN A 51 -36.50 -42.95 -51.47
N SER A 52 -36.15 -42.95 -50.18
CA SER A 52 -36.46 -44.06 -49.28
C SER A 52 -36.59 -43.58 -47.82
N GLN A 53 -37.54 -44.19 -47.13
CA GLN A 53 -38.01 -43.86 -45.77
C GLN A 53 -36.88 -43.88 -44.75
N TYR A 54 -36.77 -42.81 -43.94
CA TYR A 54 -36.11 -42.89 -42.64
C TYR A 54 -36.95 -42.19 -41.59
N THR A 55 -37.17 -42.94 -40.51
CA THR A 55 -37.87 -42.62 -39.28
C THR A 55 -37.28 -41.38 -38.57
N PRO A 56 -38.05 -40.69 -37.72
CA PRO A 56 -37.49 -39.64 -36.86
C PRO A 56 -36.60 -40.31 -35.80
N GLN A 57 -35.29 -40.18 -35.98
CA GLN A 57 -34.31 -40.59 -34.97
C GLN A 57 -34.22 -39.48 -33.90
N PRO A 58 -34.52 -39.76 -32.62
CA PRO A 58 -34.25 -38.80 -31.55
C PRO A 58 -32.74 -38.76 -31.29
N SER A 59 -32.14 -37.59 -31.49
CA SER A 59 -30.74 -37.31 -31.11
C SER A 59 -30.56 -37.57 -29.61
N PRO A 60 -29.50 -38.29 -29.17
CA PRO A 60 -29.23 -38.43 -27.74
C PRO A 60 -28.86 -37.07 -27.12
N PRO A 61 -29.34 -36.74 -25.91
CA PRO A 61 -29.04 -35.46 -25.25
C PRO A 61 -27.62 -35.50 -24.69
N LEU A 62 -26.63 -35.14 -25.50
CA LEU A 62 -25.21 -35.15 -25.12
C LEU A 62 -24.73 -33.90 -24.34
N ALA A 63 -25.64 -33.08 -23.80
CA ALA A 63 -25.28 -31.83 -23.11
C ALA A 63 -25.01 -31.98 -21.58
N LYS A 64 -25.34 -33.13 -20.99
CA LYS A 64 -25.27 -33.34 -19.53
C LYS A 64 -23.84 -33.43 -18.95
N PRO A 65 -22.84 -34.06 -19.60
CA PRO A 65 -21.50 -34.19 -19.02
C PRO A 65 -20.76 -32.86 -18.88
N LEU A 66 -20.98 -31.93 -19.82
CA LEU A 66 -20.29 -30.65 -19.87
C LEU A 66 -20.70 -29.73 -18.71
N LEU A 67 -22.00 -29.68 -18.39
CA LEU A 67 -22.53 -28.90 -17.26
C LEU A 67 -22.04 -29.42 -15.90
N ALA A 68 -21.94 -30.74 -15.75
CA ALA A 68 -21.44 -31.35 -14.52
C ALA A 68 -19.94 -31.07 -14.31
N ALA A 69 -19.14 -31.14 -15.39
CA ALA A 69 -17.72 -30.78 -15.35
C ALA A 69 -17.51 -29.29 -15.04
N GLU A 70 -18.35 -28.41 -15.59
CA GLU A 70 -18.30 -26.96 -15.34
C GLU A 70 -18.67 -26.62 -13.87
N GLN A 71 -19.68 -27.28 -13.31
CA GLN A 71 -20.04 -27.13 -11.89
C GLN A 71 -18.95 -27.65 -10.96
N ALA A 72 -18.30 -28.77 -11.30
CA ALA A 72 -17.18 -29.31 -10.53
C ALA A 72 -15.96 -28.38 -10.54
N ALA A 73 -15.62 -27.81 -11.70
CA ALA A 73 -14.54 -26.83 -11.82
C ALA A 73 -14.81 -25.55 -11.01
N THR A 74 -16.07 -25.07 -11.00
CA THR A 74 -16.46 -23.89 -10.21
C THR A 74 -16.35 -24.16 -8.70
N GLU A 75 -16.71 -25.35 -8.23
CA GLU A 75 -16.59 -25.70 -6.80
C GLU A 75 -15.12 -25.87 -6.38
N GLU A 76 -14.27 -26.43 -7.25
CA GLU A 76 -12.83 -26.49 -7.03
C GLU A 76 -12.21 -25.08 -6.91
N GLU A 77 -12.58 -24.16 -7.80
CA GLU A 77 -12.16 -22.75 -7.74
C GLU A 77 -12.63 -22.09 -6.43
N ARG A 78 -13.86 -22.38 -5.98
CA ARG A 78 -14.40 -21.86 -4.73
C ARG A 78 -13.66 -22.39 -3.49
N LEU A 79 -13.27 -23.66 -3.49
CA LEU A 79 -12.49 -24.25 -2.41
C LEU A 79 -11.08 -23.66 -2.36
N LYS A 80 -10.45 -23.45 -3.51
CA LYS A 80 -9.16 -22.73 -3.62
C LYS A 80 -9.29 -21.28 -3.12
N ALA A 81 -10.34 -20.57 -3.53
CA ALA A 81 -10.59 -19.21 -3.06
C ALA A 81 -10.74 -19.15 -1.52
N LYS A 82 -11.41 -20.13 -0.92
CA LYS A 82 -11.53 -20.24 0.55
C LYS A 82 -10.19 -20.50 1.24
N SER A 83 -9.34 -21.37 0.69
CA SER A 83 -8.03 -21.65 1.28
C SER A 83 -7.11 -20.44 1.20
N PHE A 84 -7.12 -19.71 0.09
CA PHE A 84 -6.41 -18.44 -0.04
C PHE A 84 -6.93 -17.37 0.92
N ALA A 85 -8.26 -17.24 1.07
CA ALA A 85 -8.84 -16.31 2.04
C ALA A 85 -8.36 -16.61 3.47
N LYS A 86 -8.32 -17.89 3.86
CA LYS A 86 -7.81 -18.30 5.18
C LYS A 86 -6.32 -17.98 5.35
N LYS A 87 -5.50 -18.24 4.33
CA LYS A 87 -4.06 -17.89 4.36
C LYS A 87 -3.86 -16.38 4.48
N LEU A 88 -4.66 -15.59 3.78
CA LEU A 88 -4.59 -14.13 3.82
C LEU A 88 -4.89 -13.61 5.24
N GLU A 89 -5.94 -14.13 5.86
CA GLU A 89 -6.31 -13.78 7.24
C GLU A 89 -5.21 -14.15 8.25
N GLU A 90 -4.53 -15.29 8.05
CA GLU A 90 -3.38 -15.67 8.86
C GLU A 90 -2.20 -14.71 8.71
N LYS A 91 -1.88 -14.31 7.48
CA LYS A 91 -0.84 -13.32 7.21
C LYS A 91 -1.20 -11.94 7.76
N GLU A 92 -2.45 -11.53 7.66
CA GLU A 92 -2.95 -10.27 8.23
C GLU A 92 -2.83 -10.26 9.76
N ARG A 93 -3.13 -11.38 10.41
CA ARG A 93 -2.97 -11.53 11.86
C ARG A 93 -1.50 -11.45 12.29
N GLU A 94 -0.60 -12.08 11.55
CA GLU A 94 0.84 -12.03 11.84
C GLU A 94 1.40 -10.62 11.62
N LEU A 95 1.03 -9.96 10.52
CA LEU A 95 1.43 -8.59 10.25
C LEU A 95 0.96 -7.64 11.37
N LYS A 96 -0.31 -7.77 11.78
CA LYS A 96 -0.87 -6.99 12.89
C LYS A 96 -0.10 -7.21 14.20
N ARG A 97 0.31 -8.45 14.49
CA ARG A 97 1.12 -8.76 15.67
C ARG A 97 2.47 -8.04 15.65
N GLN A 98 3.11 -8.00 14.48
CA GLN A 98 4.40 -7.30 14.30
C GLN A 98 4.23 -5.78 14.41
N ASP A 99 3.16 -5.24 13.82
CA ASP A 99 2.83 -3.82 13.92
C ASP A 99 2.59 -3.41 15.37
N GLU A 100 1.81 -4.18 16.13
CA GLU A 100 1.58 -3.94 17.56
C GLU A 100 2.89 -3.98 18.36
N PHE A 101 3.78 -4.94 18.06
CA PHE A 101 5.09 -5.01 18.69
C PHE A 101 5.94 -3.77 18.39
N HIS A 102 6.05 -3.36 17.13
CA HIS A 102 6.84 -2.18 16.74
C HIS A 102 6.24 -0.88 17.29
N MET A 103 4.92 -0.74 17.30
CA MET A 103 4.24 0.41 17.88
C MET A 103 4.47 0.51 19.40
N ASP A 104 4.47 -0.61 20.12
CA ASP A 104 4.84 -0.63 21.54
C ASP A 104 6.29 -0.19 21.76
N GLN A 105 7.22 -0.64 20.92
CA GLN A 105 8.63 -0.21 21.02
C GLN A 105 8.79 1.30 20.75
N LEU A 106 8.10 1.82 19.74
CA LEU A 106 8.09 3.25 19.44
C LEU A 106 7.51 4.06 20.60
N ALA A 107 6.37 3.64 21.16
CA ALA A 107 5.75 4.31 22.29
C ALA A 107 6.67 4.37 23.52
N ARG A 108 7.38 3.27 23.84
CA ARG A 108 8.36 3.23 24.94
C ARG A 108 9.54 4.17 24.70
N LEU A 109 10.01 4.26 23.46
CA LEU A 109 11.11 5.16 23.09
C LEU A 109 10.66 6.61 23.20
N GLU A 110 9.48 6.94 22.67
CA GLU A 110 8.88 8.27 22.76
C GLU A 110 8.68 8.69 24.21
N GLU A 111 8.13 7.81 25.05
CA GLU A 111 7.96 8.05 26.49
C GLU A 111 9.30 8.37 27.17
N ARG A 112 10.32 7.53 26.96
CA ARG A 112 11.65 7.75 27.54
C ARG A 112 12.27 9.05 27.04
N SER A 113 12.13 9.36 25.76
CA SER A 113 12.64 10.61 25.19
C SER A 113 11.92 11.83 25.78
N ALA A 114 10.60 11.77 25.94
CA ALA A 114 9.81 12.84 26.54
C ALA A 114 10.21 13.08 28.00
N GLN A 115 10.45 12.01 28.77
CA GLN A 115 10.98 12.11 30.13
C GLN A 115 12.37 12.77 30.13
N PHE A 116 13.26 12.36 29.23
CA PHE A 116 14.59 12.96 29.11
C PHE A 116 14.52 14.45 28.78
N TYR A 117 13.68 14.88 27.83
CA TYR A 117 13.50 16.29 27.49
C TYR A 117 12.93 17.10 28.66
N LYS A 118 11.96 16.56 29.40
CA LYS A 118 11.40 17.22 30.58
C LYS A 118 12.46 17.46 31.63
N VAL A 119 13.17 16.40 32.06
CA VAL A 119 14.22 16.50 33.08
C VAL A 119 15.33 17.44 32.63
N THR A 120 15.77 17.34 31.37
CA THR A 120 16.83 18.22 30.84
C THR A 120 16.39 19.69 30.83
N THR A 121 15.14 19.96 30.45
CA THR A 121 14.60 21.33 30.44
C THR A 121 14.48 21.89 31.85
N GLU A 122 14.00 21.08 32.81
CA GLU A 122 13.85 21.48 34.21
C GLU A 122 15.22 21.77 34.85
N GLU A 123 16.20 20.89 34.67
CA GLU A 123 17.56 21.10 35.15
C GLU A 123 18.21 22.34 34.52
N TYR A 124 18.04 22.54 33.21
CA TYR A 124 18.52 23.74 32.53
C TYR A 124 17.86 25.00 33.08
N GLN A 125 16.54 25.01 33.25
CA GLN A 125 15.81 26.15 33.83
C GLN A 125 16.29 26.47 35.24
N LYS A 126 16.51 25.44 36.07
CA LYS A 126 17.01 25.60 37.43
C LYS A 126 18.40 26.23 37.47
N ALA A 127 19.28 25.87 36.53
CA ALA A 127 20.61 26.44 36.45
C ALA A 127 20.64 27.83 35.77
N ALA A 128 19.87 28.03 34.70
CA ALA A 128 19.97 29.21 33.85
C ALA A 128 19.18 30.43 34.39
N HIS A 129 18.00 30.22 34.99
CA HIS A 129 17.19 31.33 35.51
C HIS A 129 17.91 32.24 36.51
N PRO A 130 18.59 31.73 37.56
CA PRO A 130 19.31 32.59 38.50
C PRO A 130 20.50 33.30 37.85
N ILE A 131 21.27 32.61 36.99
CA ILE A 131 22.42 33.22 36.30
C ILE A 131 21.97 34.40 35.41
N CYS A 132 20.88 34.22 34.67
CA CYS A 132 20.32 35.28 33.83
C CYS A 132 19.73 36.43 34.66
N ALA A 133 19.03 36.13 35.76
CA ALA A 133 18.46 37.13 36.64
C ALA A 133 19.54 37.96 37.35
N ASP A 134 20.59 37.30 37.85
CA ASP A 134 21.72 37.94 38.52
C ASP A 134 22.51 38.83 37.54
N LEU A 135 22.78 38.32 36.33
CA LEU A 135 23.44 39.10 35.28
C LEU A 135 22.59 40.31 34.87
N GLN A 136 21.27 40.13 34.71
CA GLN A 136 20.36 41.23 34.37
C GLN A 136 20.32 42.28 35.49
N ALA A 137 20.26 41.86 36.75
CA ALA A 137 20.32 42.77 37.89
C ALA A 137 21.64 43.54 37.94
N GLN A 138 22.77 42.87 37.69
CA GLN A 138 24.09 43.48 37.67
C GLN A 138 24.27 44.48 36.53
N ILE A 139 23.73 44.17 35.34
CA ILE A 139 23.70 45.11 34.20
C ILE A 139 22.88 46.36 34.56
N LEU A 140 21.69 46.20 35.13
CA LEU A 140 20.84 47.32 35.55
C LEU A 140 21.52 48.16 36.64
N GLN A 141 22.17 47.51 37.60
CA GLN A 141 22.93 48.19 38.64
C GLN A 141 24.10 49.00 38.06
N CYS A 142 24.80 48.48 37.05
CA CYS A 142 25.86 49.22 36.35
C CYS A 142 25.33 50.49 35.67
N TYR A 143 24.15 50.44 35.03
CA TYR A 143 23.53 51.63 34.43
C TYR A 143 23.14 52.67 35.48
N GLN A 144 22.60 52.23 36.62
CA GLN A 144 22.24 53.13 37.73
C GLN A 144 23.47 53.83 38.34
N GLN A 145 24.61 53.14 38.40
CA GLN A 145 25.86 53.68 38.94
C GLN A 145 26.59 54.59 37.94
N ASN A 146 26.33 54.45 36.64
CA ASN A 146 26.99 55.23 35.58
C ASN A 146 25.98 55.95 34.68
N PRO A 147 25.10 56.82 35.22
CA PRO A 147 24.10 57.53 34.41
C PRO A 147 24.74 58.51 33.42
N GLN A 148 26.00 58.90 33.66
CA GLN A 148 26.80 59.75 32.77
C GLN A 148 27.55 58.96 31.67
N GLN A 149 27.68 57.63 31.79
CA GLN A 149 28.31 56.77 30.78
C GLN A 149 27.25 56.07 29.91
N SER A 150 26.30 56.84 29.39
CA SER A 150 25.31 56.30 28.45
C SER A 150 26.04 55.75 27.22
N PHE A 151 25.99 54.42 27.04
CA PHE A 151 26.45 53.72 25.84
C PHE A 151 25.63 54.08 24.57
N ILE A 152 24.79 55.14 24.64
CA ILE A 152 24.11 55.73 23.50
C ILE A 152 25.11 56.49 22.60
N ASP A 153 26.30 56.82 23.11
CA ASP A 153 27.43 57.24 22.29
C ASP A 153 28.49 56.14 22.22
N ALA A 154 28.21 55.06 21.47
CA ALA A 154 29.21 54.05 21.18
C ALA A 154 30.18 54.56 20.09
N PRO A 155 31.48 54.78 20.37
CA PRO A 155 32.46 54.76 19.31
C PRO A 155 32.62 53.29 18.89
N ARG A 156 32.06 52.96 17.72
CA ARG A 156 32.47 51.87 16.81
C ARG A 156 33.30 50.75 17.47
N TRP A 157 32.68 49.59 17.72
CA TRP A 157 33.36 48.36 18.20
C TRP A 157 34.78 48.23 17.64
N PRO A 158 35.84 48.25 18.47
CA PRO A 158 37.15 47.88 18.00
C PRO A 158 37.15 46.38 17.74
N THR A 159 37.40 46.03 16.48
CA THR A 159 37.63 44.68 15.99
C THR A 159 38.80 44.05 16.77
N LEU A 160 38.50 43.32 17.85
CA LEU A 160 39.46 42.42 18.48
C LEU A 160 39.45 41.09 17.73
N LEU A 161 39.99 41.14 16.50
CA LEU A 161 40.55 39.97 15.85
C LEU A 161 42.07 40.18 15.80
N GLY A 162 42.80 39.39 16.57
CA GLY A 162 44.22 39.15 16.32
C GLY A 162 45.20 39.73 17.35
N ARG A 163 45.53 38.91 18.34
CA ARG A 163 46.96 38.66 18.65
C ARG A 163 47.10 37.31 19.32
N GLY A 164 47.48 36.32 18.51
CA GLY A 164 48.16 35.14 19.01
C GLY A 164 49.55 35.54 19.52
N GLY A 165 49.95 34.90 20.60
CA GLY A 165 51.28 34.84 21.18
C GLY A 165 51.38 33.53 21.93
#